data_AF-A0A373W381-F1
#
_entry.id   AF-A0A373W381-F1
#
_cell.length_a   1.000
_cell.length_b   1.000
_cell.length_c   1.000
_cell.angle_alpha   90.00
_cell.angle_beta   90.00
_cell.angle_gamma   90.00
#
_symmetry.space_group_name_H-M   'P 1'
#
loop_
_entity.id
_entity.type
_entity.pdbx_description
1 polymer ?
#
loop_
_entity_poly.entity_id
_entity_poly.type
_entity_poly.pdbx_seq_one_letter_code
_entity_poly.pdbx_strand_id
1 'polypeptide(L)'
;MIKKIINSNIVRLIGALLFLTVCAVIGAGLSYVNYESNPTDEAVAYFKAFLAQDYDTIYGLVNQPKNTYINKTAYTDRVKKIRESIVIDSYEISEPYKENGKKTVDIICNNETTETNQTIKLVFDEVKHGMQIIPDYKVDISKMLVKNVNFVVPTGDALYINGEVVTKDMAKVTTDANTNTDTYHFDKILYGAYDANAINRYSQIDLKPEIIQEGTTINFDATAYHANLEFEEKIKANADNMITQFYVNAREKKGNNKELKAYFANDKKLQKKVDKYLKETEEVLYWPETKNIDKYSVVSFEPGEMKHQSVYNNDNTFTVTYDFVYTYVSSTDTAIYTSYVYSIGGSCKTKMTLTYTLNEDQTLTLTDIKVKNKNQKEKGED
;
A
#
# COMPACT_ATOMS: atom_id res chain seq x y z
N MET A 1 -16.79 26.74 2.14
CA MET A 1 -16.21 25.56 1.46
C MET A 1 -15.18 25.88 0.37
N ILE A 2 -14.95 27.16 0.00
CA ILE A 2 -14.02 27.54 -1.10
C ILE A 2 -12.55 27.74 -0.64
N LYS A 3 -12.29 27.83 0.67
CA LYS A 3 -10.92 28.02 1.21
C LYS A 3 -10.06 26.75 1.34
N LYS A 4 -10.58 25.55 1.00
CA LYS A 4 -9.86 24.27 1.20
C LYS A 4 -9.21 23.68 -0.05
N ILE A 5 -9.46 24.26 -1.23
CA ILE A 5 -8.95 23.77 -2.52
C ILE A 5 -7.67 24.52 -2.98
N ILE A 6 -7.31 25.63 -2.34
CA ILE A 6 -6.19 26.48 -2.78
C ILE A 6 -4.82 26.02 -2.25
N ASN A 7 -4.75 25.25 -1.15
CA ASN A 7 -3.47 24.88 -0.55
C ASN A 7 -2.80 23.60 -1.10
N SER A 8 -3.51 22.74 -1.83
CA SER A 8 -2.92 21.48 -2.35
C SER A 8 -2.27 21.62 -3.72
N ASN A 9 -2.70 22.59 -4.53
CA ASN A 9 -2.17 22.76 -5.88
C ASN A 9 -0.98 23.73 -5.93
N ILE A 10 -0.87 24.66 -4.98
CA ILE A 10 0.25 25.63 -4.95
C ILE A 10 1.57 24.95 -4.55
N VAL A 11 1.54 23.93 -3.67
CA VAL A 11 2.75 23.17 -3.30
C VAL A 11 3.19 22.20 -4.40
N ARG A 12 2.23 21.60 -5.14
CA ARG A 12 2.54 20.80 -6.35
C ARG A 12 3.04 21.64 -7.53
N LEU A 13 2.70 22.93 -7.58
CA LEU A 13 3.20 23.85 -8.60
C LEU A 13 4.67 24.26 -8.35
N ILE A 14 5.10 24.34 -7.08
CA ILE A 14 6.49 24.75 -6.73
C ILE A 14 7.51 23.70 -7.21
N GLY A 15 7.16 22.41 -7.23
CA GLY A 15 8.01 21.36 -7.83
C GLY A 15 8.06 21.38 -9.36
N ALA A 16 7.09 22.03 -10.02
CA ALA A 16 7.00 22.16 -11.48
C ALA A 16 7.55 23.50 -12.00
N LEU A 17 8.04 24.38 -11.11
CA LEU A 17 8.36 25.78 -11.42
C LEU A 17 9.82 26.04 -11.82
N LEU A 18 10.63 25.02 -12.07
CA LEU A 18 11.96 25.21 -12.66
C LEU A 18 11.87 25.06 -14.18
N PHE A 19 12.09 26.18 -14.87
CA PHE A 19 12.28 26.37 -16.32
C PHE A 19 11.07 26.80 -17.15
N LEU A 20 10.45 27.93 -16.81
CA LEU A 20 9.72 28.75 -17.79
C LEU A 20 10.38 30.12 -17.90
N THR A 21 11.40 30.21 -18.75
CA THR A 21 11.89 31.49 -19.29
C THR A 21 11.41 31.59 -20.72
N VAL A 22 10.45 32.49 -20.96
CA VAL A 22 9.96 32.84 -22.30
C VAL A 22 11.05 33.61 -23.04
N CYS A 23 11.53 33.07 -24.16
CA CYS A 23 12.24 33.83 -25.18
C CYS A 23 11.67 33.47 -26.56
N ALA A 24 11.18 34.48 -27.27
CA ALA A 24 10.92 34.42 -28.70
C ALA A 24 12.22 34.70 -29.47
N VAL A 25 12.52 33.90 -30.50
CA VAL A 25 12.90 34.30 -31.87
C VAL A 25 13.32 33.06 -32.67
N ILE A 26 12.82 33.06 -33.91
CA ILE A 26 12.92 32.13 -35.04
C ILE A 26 14.36 31.98 -35.58
N GLY A 27 14.74 30.78 -36.05
CA GLY A 27 15.90 30.64 -36.94
C GLY A 27 16.34 29.22 -37.31
N ALA A 28 15.93 28.79 -38.51
CA ALA A 28 16.22 27.54 -39.23
C ALA A 28 17.64 26.94 -39.17
N GLY A 29 17.71 25.60 -39.34
CA GLY A 29 18.77 24.94 -40.11
C GLY A 29 19.34 23.67 -39.50
N LEU A 30 18.85 22.50 -39.91
CA LEU A 30 19.57 21.23 -39.73
C LEU A 30 20.73 21.18 -40.74
N SER A 31 21.94 21.53 -40.31
CA SER A 31 23.16 21.04 -40.96
C SER A 31 23.71 19.88 -40.14
N TYR A 32 23.43 18.68 -40.63
CA TYR A 32 24.00 17.41 -40.19
C TYR A 32 25.53 17.46 -40.39
N VAL A 33 26.30 17.41 -39.31
CA VAL A 33 27.73 17.10 -39.36
C VAL A 33 27.99 15.96 -38.38
N ASN A 34 28.16 14.76 -38.93
CA ASN A 34 28.70 13.62 -38.22
C ASN A 34 30.18 13.88 -37.89
N TYR A 35 30.55 13.85 -36.61
CA TYR A 35 31.63 13.01 -36.05
C TYR A 35 31.80 13.34 -34.56
N GLU A 36 32.05 12.30 -33.74
CA GLU A 36 32.36 12.35 -32.29
C GLU A 36 31.16 12.55 -31.35
N SER A 37 31.18 11.87 -30.18
CA SER A 37 30.14 11.94 -29.13
C SER A 37 29.75 13.40 -28.86
N ASN A 38 28.61 13.81 -29.44
CA ASN A 38 28.16 15.19 -29.42
C ASN A 38 26.93 15.28 -28.50
N PRO A 39 26.92 16.18 -27.50
CA PRO A 39 25.72 16.41 -26.68
C PRO A 39 24.46 16.73 -27.51
N THR A 40 24.61 17.26 -28.74
CA THR A 40 23.48 17.46 -29.65
C THR A 40 22.87 16.13 -30.11
N ASP A 41 23.67 15.12 -30.40
CA ASP A 41 23.15 13.80 -30.82
C ASP A 41 22.41 13.12 -29.67
N GLU A 42 22.95 13.20 -28.45
CA GLU A 42 22.30 12.70 -27.24
C GLU A 42 21.02 13.49 -26.91
N ALA A 43 21.01 14.81 -27.12
CA ALA A 43 19.81 15.65 -26.98
C ALA A 43 18.73 15.25 -28.00
N VAL A 44 19.11 15.03 -29.26
CA VAL A 44 18.21 14.57 -30.32
C VAL A 44 17.65 13.19 -29.98
N ALA A 45 18.49 12.26 -29.53
CA ALA A 45 18.06 10.91 -29.13
C ALA A 45 17.08 10.96 -27.95
N TYR A 46 17.42 11.71 -26.90
CA TYR A 46 16.55 11.89 -25.73
C TYR A 46 15.21 12.51 -26.12
N PHE A 47 15.23 13.57 -26.94
CA PHE A 47 14.00 14.26 -27.33
C PHE A 47 13.13 13.45 -28.28
N LYS A 48 13.71 12.70 -29.21
CA LYS A 48 12.97 11.74 -30.04
C LYS A 48 12.29 10.67 -29.19
N ALA A 49 13.01 10.12 -28.21
CA ALA A 49 12.44 9.17 -27.26
C ALA A 49 11.31 9.80 -26.43
N PHE A 50 11.47 11.07 -26.00
CA PHE A 50 10.44 11.85 -25.32
C PHE A 50 9.17 12.05 -26.18
N LEU A 51 9.32 12.40 -27.46
CA LEU A 51 8.21 12.53 -28.40
C LEU A 51 7.51 11.19 -28.65
N ALA A 52 8.28 10.11 -28.81
CA ALA A 52 7.80 8.75 -29.02
C ALA A 52 7.25 8.07 -27.76
N GLN A 53 7.40 8.70 -26.58
CA GLN A 53 7.08 8.11 -25.28
C GLN A 53 7.87 6.81 -24.99
N ASP A 54 9.08 6.70 -25.53
CA ASP A 54 10.01 5.61 -25.26
C ASP A 54 10.81 5.88 -23.98
N TYR A 55 10.18 5.63 -22.83
CA TYR A 55 10.74 5.92 -21.52
C TYR A 55 11.95 5.05 -21.15
N ASP A 56 12.08 3.88 -21.78
CA ASP A 56 13.22 2.99 -21.57
C ASP A 56 14.49 3.59 -22.13
N THR A 57 14.41 4.13 -23.36
CA THR A 57 15.50 4.88 -23.98
C THR A 57 15.82 6.14 -23.18
N ILE A 58 14.80 6.92 -22.76
CA ILE A 58 15.01 8.11 -21.92
C ILE A 58 15.78 7.75 -20.63
N TYR A 59 15.34 6.70 -19.92
CA TYR A 59 16.01 6.26 -18.69
C TYR A 59 17.46 5.82 -18.92
N GLY A 60 17.75 5.18 -20.06
CA GLY A 60 19.10 4.78 -20.46
C GLY A 60 20.04 5.94 -20.83
N LEU A 61 19.48 7.10 -21.20
CA LEU A 61 20.23 8.31 -21.57
C LEU A 61 20.55 9.21 -20.36
N VAL A 62 19.98 8.92 -19.19
CA VAL A 62 20.19 9.67 -17.95
C VAL A 62 21.46 9.22 -17.24
N ASN A 63 22.16 10.16 -16.61
CA ASN A 63 23.28 9.83 -15.74
C ASN A 63 22.79 9.17 -14.45
N GLN A 64 23.27 7.95 -14.19
CA GLN A 64 22.95 7.16 -12.99
C GLN A 64 24.20 6.98 -12.13
N PRO A 65 24.60 8.01 -11.36
CA PRO A 65 25.78 7.91 -10.51
C PRO A 65 25.63 6.83 -9.44
N LYS A 66 26.75 6.24 -9.01
CA LYS A 66 26.77 5.24 -7.95
C LYS A 66 26.06 5.74 -6.68
N ASN A 67 25.48 4.80 -5.92
CA ASN A 67 24.76 5.05 -4.66
C ASN A 67 23.58 6.05 -4.79
N THR A 68 22.98 6.14 -5.98
CA THR A 68 21.81 6.99 -6.23
C THR A 68 20.59 6.11 -6.45
N TYR A 69 19.54 6.31 -5.66
CA TYR A 69 18.26 5.63 -5.87
C TYR A 69 17.42 6.40 -6.90
N ILE A 70 17.38 5.89 -8.12
CA ILE A 70 16.57 6.39 -9.23
C ILE A 70 15.62 5.27 -9.63
N ASN A 71 14.45 5.20 -9.00
CA ASN A 71 13.45 4.22 -9.43
C ASN A 71 12.95 4.56 -10.84
N LYS A 72 13.10 3.60 -11.78
CA LYS A 72 12.75 3.78 -13.19
C LYS A 72 11.30 4.20 -13.39
N THR A 73 10.37 3.57 -12.66
CA THR A 73 8.92 3.90 -12.73
C THR A 73 8.67 5.33 -12.26
N ALA A 74 9.20 5.71 -11.09
CA ALA A 74 9.02 7.05 -10.54
C ALA A 74 9.64 8.15 -11.42
N TYR A 75 10.77 7.88 -12.07
CA TYR A 75 11.37 8.78 -13.04
C TYR A 75 10.51 8.89 -14.31
N THR A 76 10.13 7.75 -14.87
CA THR A 76 9.29 7.65 -16.07
C THR A 76 7.96 8.38 -15.90
N ASP A 77 7.29 8.21 -14.77
CA ASP A 77 6.01 8.88 -14.48
C ASP A 77 6.13 10.41 -14.47
N ARG A 78 7.28 10.95 -14.08
CA ARG A 78 7.53 12.40 -14.14
C ARG A 78 7.73 12.87 -15.56
N VAL A 79 8.56 12.16 -16.32
CA VAL A 79 8.81 12.49 -17.73
C VAL A 79 7.52 12.39 -18.53
N LYS A 80 6.70 11.37 -18.27
CA LYS A 80 5.36 11.21 -18.84
C LYS A 80 4.45 12.40 -18.53
N LYS A 81 4.34 12.82 -17.26
CA LYS A 81 3.56 14.00 -16.88
C LYS A 81 4.02 15.27 -17.58
N ILE A 82 5.34 15.44 -17.73
CA ILE A 82 5.89 16.56 -18.51
C ILE A 82 5.45 16.42 -19.98
N ARG A 83 5.62 15.26 -20.61
CA ARG A 83 5.20 15.04 -22.01
C ARG A 83 3.72 15.32 -22.23
N GLU A 84 2.85 14.88 -21.33
CA GLU A 84 1.40 15.10 -21.39
C GLU A 84 1.02 16.57 -21.19
N SER A 85 1.87 17.37 -20.51
CA SER A 85 1.62 18.79 -20.26
C SER A 85 2.00 19.72 -21.42
N ILE A 86 2.70 19.20 -22.44
CA ILE A 86 3.23 20.00 -23.55
C ILE A 86 2.60 19.54 -24.87
N VAL A 87 2.04 20.49 -25.61
CA VAL A 87 1.67 20.32 -27.02
C VAL A 87 2.85 20.79 -27.88
N ILE A 88 3.24 19.97 -28.85
CA ILE A 88 4.43 20.19 -29.68
C ILE A 88 4.01 19.94 -31.13
N ASP A 89 3.86 21.02 -31.90
CA ASP A 89 3.56 20.95 -33.34
C ASP A 89 4.86 20.97 -34.16
N SER A 90 5.82 21.79 -33.72
CA SER A 90 7.18 21.85 -34.27
C SER A 90 8.21 22.09 -33.16
N TYR A 91 9.48 21.89 -33.47
CA TYR A 91 10.56 22.14 -32.52
C TYR A 91 11.87 22.55 -33.21
N GLU A 92 12.69 23.30 -32.47
CA GLU A 92 14.06 23.68 -32.84
C GLU A 92 15.02 23.19 -31.75
N ILE A 93 16.20 22.70 -32.15
CA ILE A 93 17.25 22.23 -31.22
C ILE A 93 18.43 23.17 -31.38
N SER A 94 18.87 23.78 -30.28
CA SER A 94 19.99 24.71 -30.30
C SER A 94 21.32 23.98 -30.53
N GLU A 95 22.33 24.73 -30.99
CA GLU A 95 23.71 24.30 -30.83
C GLU A 95 24.05 24.14 -29.34
N PRO A 96 24.98 23.23 -28.98
CA PRO A 96 25.35 23.00 -27.60
C PRO A 96 26.19 24.18 -27.10
N TYR A 97 25.80 24.74 -25.97
CA TYR A 97 26.53 25.82 -25.33
C TYR A 97 26.95 25.43 -23.91
N LYS A 98 27.79 26.24 -23.26
CA LYS A 98 28.21 25.98 -21.88
C LYS A 98 27.40 26.82 -20.91
N GLU A 99 26.75 26.17 -19.96
CA GLU A 99 26.06 26.80 -18.84
C GLU A 99 26.58 26.22 -17.53
N ASN A 100 27.05 27.06 -16.61
CA ASN A 100 27.63 26.62 -15.32
C ASN A 100 28.72 25.54 -15.47
N GLY A 101 29.53 25.63 -16.53
CA GLY A 101 30.61 24.69 -16.82
C GLY A 101 30.17 23.35 -17.43
N LYS A 102 28.86 23.12 -17.61
CA LYS A 102 28.32 21.93 -18.28
C LYS A 102 27.85 22.25 -19.69
N LYS A 103 27.85 21.25 -20.57
CA LYS A 103 27.25 21.38 -21.91
C LYS A 103 25.73 21.32 -21.78
N THR A 104 25.05 22.22 -22.46
CA THR A 104 23.61 22.38 -22.41
C THR A 104 23.06 22.53 -23.83
N VAL A 105 21.92 21.92 -24.08
CA VAL A 105 21.16 22.03 -25.33
C VAL A 105 19.73 22.44 -24.97
N ASP A 106 19.24 23.49 -25.64
CA ASP A 106 17.86 23.93 -25.51
C ASP A 106 17.02 23.39 -26.67
N ILE A 107 15.84 22.87 -26.35
CA ILE A 107 14.86 22.40 -27.31
C ILE A 107 13.64 23.29 -27.19
N ILE A 108 13.40 24.12 -28.20
CA ILE A 108 12.29 25.06 -28.24
C ILE A 108 11.12 24.35 -28.91
N CYS A 109 10.10 24.02 -28.14
CA CYS A 109 8.86 23.38 -28.61
C CYS A 109 7.82 24.45 -28.90
N ASN A 110 7.31 24.49 -30.13
CA ASN A 110 6.30 25.45 -30.54
C ASN A 110 4.90 24.81 -30.52
N ASN A 111 3.94 25.52 -29.96
CA ASN A 111 2.51 25.24 -30.10
C ASN A 111 1.92 26.26 -31.06
N GLU A 112 1.59 25.83 -32.27
CA GLU A 112 1.04 26.66 -33.34
C GLU A 112 -0.40 27.07 -33.04
N THR A 113 -1.12 26.28 -32.24
CA THR A 113 -2.51 26.59 -31.85
C THR A 113 -2.58 27.76 -30.87
N THR A 114 -1.66 27.82 -29.90
CA THR A 114 -1.64 28.87 -28.88
C THR A 114 -0.61 29.96 -29.16
N GLU A 115 0.18 29.83 -30.22
CA GLU A 115 1.31 30.71 -30.55
C GLU A 115 2.30 30.89 -29.38
N THR A 116 2.49 29.84 -28.58
CA THR A 116 3.40 29.85 -27.43
C THR A 116 4.52 28.86 -27.59
N ASN A 117 5.69 29.22 -27.09
CA ASN A 117 6.86 28.35 -27.08
C ASN A 117 7.18 27.88 -25.66
N GLN A 118 7.65 26.63 -25.54
CA GLN A 118 8.17 26.06 -24.30
C GLN A 118 9.57 25.51 -24.54
N THR A 119 10.52 25.85 -23.67
CA THR A 119 11.90 25.41 -23.81
C THR A 119 12.20 24.25 -22.86
N ILE A 120 12.61 23.11 -23.41
CA ILE A 120 13.16 21.99 -22.65
C ILE A 120 14.68 22.12 -22.66
N LYS A 121 15.28 22.32 -21.48
CA LYS A 121 16.72 22.46 -21.30
C LYS A 121 17.33 21.13 -20.88
N LEU A 122 18.21 20.57 -21.73
CA LEU A 122 18.97 19.36 -21.42
C LEU A 122 20.40 19.74 -21.05
N VAL A 123 20.78 19.45 -19.80
CA VAL A 123 22.14 19.62 -19.31
C VAL A 123 22.83 18.25 -19.35
N PHE A 124 24.09 18.19 -19.74
CA PHE A 124 24.83 16.94 -19.88
C PHE A 124 25.99 16.84 -18.90
N ASP A 125 26.13 15.65 -18.31
CA ASP A 125 27.31 15.20 -17.60
C ASP A 125 28.27 14.49 -18.57
N GLU A 126 29.55 14.81 -18.44
CA GLU A 126 30.63 14.08 -19.12
C GLU A 126 30.99 12.83 -18.31
N VAL A 127 30.71 11.67 -18.87
CA VAL A 127 31.01 10.36 -18.28
C VAL A 127 32.20 9.76 -19.01
N LYS A 128 33.32 9.59 -18.31
CA LYS A 128 34.54 8.98 -18.86
C LYS A 128 34.71 7.56 -18.36
N HIS A 129 35.06 6.63 -19.25
CA HIS A 129 35.33 5.25 -18.90
C HIS A 129 36.82 4.91 -19.07
N GLY A 130 37.55 4.74 -17.97
CA GLY A 130 38.96 4.34 -18.00
C GLY A 130 39.86 5.33 -18.73
N MET A 131 40.57 4.86 -19.76
CA MET A 131 41.49 5.67 -20.58
C MET A 131 40.82 6.36 -21.79
N GLN A 132 39.49 6.41 -21.84
CA GLN A 132 38.76 7.03 -22.95
C GLN A 132 39.06 8.53 -23.03
N ILE A 133 39.49 8.98 -24.21
CA ILE A 133 39.86 10.39 -24.49
C ILE A 133 38.61 11.25 -24.68
N ILE A 134 37.55 10.69 -25.27
CA ILE A 134 36.28 11.37 -25.55
C ILE A 134 35.22 10.89 -24.54
N PRO A 135 34.58 11.78 -23.77
CA PRO A 135 33.54 11.39 -22.83
C PRO A 135 32.24 10.98 -23.53
N ASP A 136 31.48 10.10 -22.89
CA ASP A 136 30.06 9.91 -23.19
C ASP A 136 29.26 11.04 -22.54
N TYR A 137 28.20 11.52 -23.19
CA TYR A 137 27.33 12.54 -22.63
C TYR A 137 26.03 11.90 -22.13
N LYS A 138 25.70 12.13 -20.86
CA LYS A 138 24.45 11.66 -20.25
C LYS A 138 23.65 12.82 -19.69
N VAL A 139 22.33 12.75 -19.77
CA VAL A 139 21.46 13.82 -19.25
C VAL A 139 21.62 13.92 -17.73
N ASP A 140 21.99 15.12 -17.28
CA ASP A 140 22.14 15.48 -15.88
C ASP A 140 20.78 15.72 -15.24
N ILE A 141 20.43 14.84 -14.28
CA ILE A 141 19.21 14.95 -13.49
C ILE A 141 19.48 15.39 -12.04
N SER A 142 20.65 15.96 -11.74
CA SER A 142 21.05 16.34 -10.37
C SER A 142 20.07 17.29 -9.70
N LYS A 143 19.39 18.16 -10.46
CA LYS A 143 18.32 19.04 -9.95
C LYS A 143 17.06 18.27 -9.53
N MET A 144 16.91 17.04 -9.98
CA MET A 144 15.83 16.13 -9.58
C MET A 144 16.20 15.27 -8.37
N LEU A 145 17.44 15.36 -7.88
CA LEU A 145 17.97 14.54 -6.79
C LEU A 145 18.11 15.35 -5.51
N VAL A 146 17.68 14.74 -4.41
CA VAL A 146 17.90 15.17 -3.03
C VAL A 146 19.05 14.36 -2.46
N LYS A 147 19.96 15.02 -1.74
CA LYS A 147 21.16 14.38 -1.16
C LYS A 147 20.94 13.97 0.28
N ASN A 148 21.73 13.01 0.74
CA ASN A 148 21.88 12.66 2.16
C ASN A 148 20.54 12.35 2.84
N VAL A 149 19.82 11.35 2.33
CA VAL A 149 18.49 10.99 2.85
C VAL A 149 18.59 9.69 3.63
N ASN A 150 17.99 9.67 4.82
CA ASN A 150 18.01 8.53 5.71
C ASN A 150 16.60 7.98 5.93
N PHE A 151 16.46 6.66 5.89
CA PHE A 151 15.30 5.96 6.42
C PHE A 151 15.77 5.09 7.60
N VAL A 152 15.18 5.31 8.76
CA VAL A 152 15.50 4.60 10.00
C VAL A 152 14.36 3.64 10.29
N VAL A 153 14.62 2.34 10.19
CA VAL A 153 13.65 1.27 10.41
C VAL A 153 14.03 0.45 11.65
N PRO A 154 13.09 -0.23 12.32
CA PRO A 154 13.41 -1.19 13.37
C PRO A 154 14.34 -2.30 12.85
N THR A 155 15.32 -2.72 13.65
CA THR A 155 16.28 -3.75 13.26
C THR A 155 15.58 -5.07 12.91
N GLY A 156 15.96 -5.65 11.76
CA GLY A 156 15.38 -6.90 11.26
C GLY A 156 14.23 -6.73 10.27
N ASP A 157 13.71 -5.50 10.13
CA ASP A 157 12.76 -5.16 9.07
C ASP A 157 13.51 -4.83 7.76
N ALA A 158 12.92 -5.24 6.63
CA ALA A 158 13.36 -4.83 5.31
C ALA A 158 12.66 -3.53 4.91
N LEU A 159 13.44 -2.54 4.45
CA LEU A 159 12.90 -1.32 3.86
C LEU A 159 12.46 -1.58 2.42
N TYR A 160 11.21 -1.23 2.11
CA TYR A 160 10.68 -1.15 0.75
C TYR A 160 10.40 0.30 0.40
N ILE A 161 10.75 0.68 -0.83
CA ILE A 161 10.42 1.98 -1.41
C ILE A 161 9.73 1.72 -2.75
N ASN A 162 8.52 2.26 -2.90
CA ASN A 162 7.64 2.08 -4.07
C ASN A 162 7.46 0.60 -4.44
N GLY A 163 7.33 -0.27 -3.42
CA GLY A 163 7.15 -1.71 -3.60
C GLY A 163 8.43 -2.50 -3.92
N GLU A 164 9.59 -1.84 -4.01
CA GLU A 164 10.88 -2.48 -4.26
C GLU A 164 11.69 -2.56 -2.96
N VAL A 165 12.27 -3.73 -2.67
CA VAL A 165 13.15 -3.91 -1.52
C VAL A 165 14.45 -3.13 -1.72
N VAL A 166 14.83 -2.34 -0.72
CA VAL A 166 16.08 -1.58 -0.74
C VAL A 166 17.24 -2.51 -0.44
N THR A 167 18.23 -2.53 -1.32
CA THR A 167 19.42 -3.36 -1.19
C THR A 167 20.67 -2.54 -0.90
N LYS A 168 21.77 -3.21 -0.53
CA LYS A 168 23.08 -2.58 -0.28
C LYS A 168 23.67 -1.83 -1.48
N ASP A 169 23.21 -2.12 -2.69
CA ASP A 169 23.65 -1.44 -3.91
C ASP A 169 22.92 -0.10 -4.10
N MET A 170 21.78 0.07 -3.42
CA MET A 170 20.94 1.27 -3.45
C MET A 170 21.24 2.23 -2.29
N ALA A 171 21.47 1.69 -1.09
CA ALA A 171 21.72 2.45 0.13
C ALA A 171 22.81 1.80 0.98
N LYS A 172 23.56 2.62 1.71
CA LYS A 172 24.46 2.14 2.77
C LYS A 172 23.62 1.85 4.01
N VAL A 173 23.77 0.67 4.58
CA VAL A 173 23.01 0.26 5.77
C VAL A 173 23.93 0.22 6.98
N THR A 174 23.51 0.86 8.07
CA THR A 174 24.19 0.84 9.36
C THR A 174 23.21 0.49 10.48
N THR A 175 23.59 -0.43 11.35
CA THR A 175 22.78 -0.85 12.50
C THR A 175 23.24 -0.14 13.77
N ASP A 176 22.31 0.44 14.52
CA ASP A 176 22.54 0.98 15.87
C ASP A 176 21.90 0.05 16.92
N ALA A 177 22.75 -0.71 17.61
CA ALA A 177 22.32 -1.65 18.65
C ALA A 177 21.76 -0.97 19.90
N ASN A 178 22.01 0.32 20.13
CA ASN A 178 21.46 1.02 21.30
C ASN A 178 19.98 1.37 21.09
N THR A 179 19.61 1.68 19.86
CA THR A 179 18.24 2.06 19.48
C THR A 179 17.47 0.91 18.83
N ASN A 180 18.13 -0.22 18.54
CA ASN A 180 17.57 -1.34 17.76
C ASN A 180 16.99 -0.87 16.43
N THR A 181 17.76 -0.05 15.71
CA THR A 181 17.36 0.46 14.39
C THR A 181 18.43 0.22 13.33
N ASP A 182 17.97 0.03 12.10
CA ASP A 182 18.79 0.03 10.89
C ASP A 182 18.55 1.34 10.13
N THR A 183 19.63 2.06 9.80
CA THR A 183 19.59 3.27 8.99
C THR A 183 20.03 2.97 7.57
N TYR A 184 19.13 3.22 6.62
CA TYR A 184 19.36 3.16 5.18
C TYR A 184 19.70 4.56 4.69
N HIS A 185 20.98 4.78 4.40
CA HIS A 185 21.52 6.04 3.91
C HIS A 185 21.63 6.04 2.39
N PHE A 186 20.87 6.93 1.75
CA PHE A 186 20.94 7.22 0.33
C PHE A 186 21.81 8.47 0.11
N ASP A 187 22.92 8.31 -0.62
CA ASP A 187 23.75 9.45 -1.00
C ASP A 187 22.90 10.45 -1.82
N LYS A 188 22.03 9.92 -2.70
CA LYS A 188 21.06 10.66 -3.51
C LYS A 188 19.78 9.86 -3.79
N ILE A 189 18.64 10.54 -3.86
CA ILE A 189 17.32 9.97 -4.21
C ILE A 189 16.49 11.00 -5.00
N LEU A 190 15.56 10.60 -5.87
CA LEU A 190 14.67 11.55 -6.56
C LEU A 190 13.83 12.37 -5.54
N TYR A 191 13.62 13.68 -5.76
CA TYR A 191 12.73 14.46 -4.86
C TYR A 191 11.28 14.01 -5.01
N GLY A 192 10.42 14.01 -4.00
CA GLY A 192 8.98 13.83 -4.15
C GLY A 192 8.39 12.81 -3.18
N ALA A 193 7.14 12.43 -3.42
CA ALA A 193 6.41 11.49 -2.58
C ALA A 193 6.83 10.04 -2.86
N TYR A 194 6.93 9.25 -1.79
CA TYR A 194 7.25 7.84 -1.82
C TYR A 194 6.22 7.03 -1.06
N ASP A 195 5.97 5.80 -1.49
CA ASP A 195 5.37 4.77 -0.64
C ASP A 195 6.52 4.00 0.01
N ALA A 196 6.69 4.15 1.32
CA ALA A 196 7.80 3.55 2.05
C ALA A 196 7.26 2.61 3.13
N ASN A 197 7.79 1.39 3.18
CA ASN A 197 7.33 0.36 4.10
C ASN A 197 8.52 -0.25 4.83
N ALA A 198 8.41 -0.41 6.15
CA ALA A 198 9.28 -1.32 6.90
C ALA A 198 8.52 -2.62 7.06
N ILE A 199 9.01 -3.71 6.47
CA ILE A 199 8.30 -4.99 6.41
C ILE A 199 9.15 -6.07 7.05
N ASN A 200 8.56 -6.80 8.00
CA ASN A 200 9.07 -8.09 8.42
C ASN A 200 8.08 -9.19 8.00
N ARG A 201 8.34 -10.39 8.51
CA ARG A 201 7.58 -11.58 8.14
C ARG A 201 6.07 -11.48 8.40
N TYR A 202 5.61 -10.71 9.38
CA TYR A 202 4.20 -10.70 9.81
C TYR A 202 3.56 -9.32 9.80
N SER A 203 4.37 -8.29 10.02
CA SER A 203 3.90 -6.93 10.16
C SER A 203 4.64 -5.99 9.24
N GLN A 204 4.02 -4.84 9.04
CA GLN A 204 4.62 -3.73 8.34
C GLN A 204 4.26 -2.39 8.99
N ILE A 205 5.06 -1.38 8.71
CA ILE A 205 4.79 0.02 9.01
C ILE A 205 4.75 0.76 7.67
N ASP A 206 3.66 1.47 7.40
CA ASP A 206 3.45 2.19 6.15
C ASP A 206 3.62 3.70 6.35
N LEU A 207 4.48 4.32 5.54
CA LEU A 207 4.69 5.76 5.50
C LEU A 207 4.59 6.28 4.06
N LYS A 208 4.15 7.53 3.93
CA LYS A 208 4.12 8.26 2.65
C LYS A 208 4.93 9.55 2.71
N PRO A 209 6.27 9.47 2.90
CA PRO A 209 7.08 10.68 3.06
C PRO A 209 7.19 11.45 1.74
N GLU A 210 7.28 12.78 1.84
CA GLU A 210 7.64 13.66 0.74
C GLU A 210 9.06 14.19 0.94
N ILE A 211 9.98 13.80 0.06
CA ILE A 211 11.41 14.08 0.18
C ILE A 211 11.77 15.25 -0.72
N ILE A 212 11.96 16.43 -0.16
CA ILE A 212 12.26 17.65 -0.93
C ILE A 212 13.54 18.37 -0.47
N GLN A 213 14.08 18.00 0.69
CA GLN A 213 15.20 18.69 1.32
C GLN A 213 16.37 17.75 1.58
N GLU A 214 17.59 18.25 1.37
CA GLU A 214 18.81 17.54 1.72
C GLU A 214 18.89 17.27 3.22
N GLY A 215 19.42 16.12 3.62
CA GLY A 215 19.55 15.76 5.04
C GLY A 215 18.25 15.23 5.67
N THR A 216 17.20 14.97 4.88
CA THR A 216 15.92 14.46 5.40
C THR A 216 16.11 13.09 6.04
N THR A 217 15.59 12.91 7.26
CA THR A 217 15.54 11.62 7.96
C THR A 217 14.08 11.24 8.21
N ILE A 218 13.70 10.05 7.76
CA ILE A 218 12.38 9.45 7.94
C ILE A 218 12.52 8.35 8.99
N ASN A 219 11.77 8.44 10.08
CA ASN A 219 11.79 7.45 11.15
C ASN A 219 10.52 6.60 11.11
N PHE A 220 10.66 5.29 11.05
CA PHE A 220 9.57 4.35 11.21
C PHE A 220 9.37 4.06 12.70
N ASP A 221 8.16 4.34 13.18
CA ASP A 221 7.79 4.13 14.58
C ASP A 221 7.40 2.66 14.78
N ALA A 222 8.17 1.94 15.60
CA ALA A 222 7.88 0.55 15.95
C ALA A 222 6.52 0.36 16.66
N THR A 223 5.87 1.42 17.13
CA THR A 223 4.51 1.34 17.69
C THR A 223 3.42 1.35 16.62
N ALA A 224 3.75 1.64 15.36
CA ALA A 224 2.82 1.79 14.26
C ALA A 224 2.66 0.53 13.40
N TYR A 225 3.13 -0.63 13.84
CA TYR A 225 2.97 -1.88 13.11
C TYR A 225 1.50 -2.26 12.92
N HIS A 226 1.19 -2.78 11.74
CA HIS A 226 -0.01 -3.56 11.46
C HIS A 226 0.36 -4.85 10.74
N ALA A 227 -0.58 -5.77 10.62
CA ALA A 227 -0.37 -7.01 9.88
C ALA A 227 -0.03 -6.71 8.40
N ASN A 228 0.90 -7.46 7.82
CA ASN A 228 1.18 -7.39 6.39
C ASN A 228 0.09 -8.17 5.60
N LEU A 229 -0.01 -7.92 4.29
CA LEU A 229 -1.10 -8.46 3.47
C LEU A 229 -1.19 -9.99 3.51
N GLU A 230 -0.07 -10.69 3.38
CA GLU A 230 -0.03 -12.17 3.42
C GLU A 230 -0.59 -12.69 4.75
N PHE A 231 -0.23 -12.03 5.85
CA PHE A 231 -0.65 -12.44 7.18
C PHE A 231 -2.10 -12.04 7.49
N GLU A 232 -2.55 -10.89 7.01
CA GLU A 232 -3.97 -10.49 7.06
C GLU A 232 -4.86 -11.53 6.39
N GLU A 233 -4.49 -12.02 5.21
CA GLU A 233 -5.25 -13.06 4.49
C GLU A 233 -5.32 -14.37 5.29
N LYS A 234 -4.19 -14.80 5.87
CA LYS A 234 -4.12 -16.01 6.72
C LYS A 234 -4.97 -15.88 7.98
N ILE A 235 -4.87 -14.76 8.68
CA ILE A 235 -5.69 -14.47 9.86
C ILE A 235 -7.17 -14.48 9.50
N LYS A 236 -7.53 -13.79 8.41
CA LYS A 236 -8.91 -13.69 7.95
C LYS A 236 -9.48 -15.08 7.65
N ALA A 237 -8.76 -15.91 6.88
CA ALA A 237 -9.21 -17.26 6.54
C ALA A 237 -9.41 -18.15 7.78
N ASN A 238 -8.49 -18.10 8.74
CA ASN A 238 -8.60 -18.83 10.00
C ASN A 238 -9.80 -18.34 10.83
N ALA A 239 -10.03 -17.03 10.88
CA ALA A 239 -11.13 -16.44 11.61
C ALA A 239 -12.49 -16.72 10.97
N ASP A 240 -12.61 -16.60 9.64
CA ASP A 240 -13.83 -16.94 8.88
C ASP A 240 -14.25 -18.39 9.13
N ASN A 241 -13.29 -19.32 9.10
CA ASN A 241 -13.55 -20.74 9.35
C ASN A 241 -14.00 -20.98 10.80
N MET A 242 -13.30 -20.37 11.76
CA MET A 242 -13.67 -20.46 13.18
C MET A 242 -15.10 -19.94 13.43
N ILE A 243 -15.45 -18.78 12.89
CA ILE A 243 -16.79 -18.17 13.05
C ILE A 243 -17.86 -19.08 12.44
N THR A 244 -17.60 -19.59 11.24
CA THR A 244 -18.49 -20.55 10.57
C THR A 244 -18.72 -21.77 11.47
N GLN A 245 -17.66 -22.36 12.01
CA GLN A 245 -17.76 -23.51 12.91
C GLN A 245 -18.50 -23.15 14.20
N PHE A 246 -18.27 -21.98 14.78
CA PHE A 246 -18.96 -21.54 15.98
C PHE A 246 -20.49 -21.50 15.77
N TYR A 247 -20.96 -20.89 14.69
CA TYR A 247 -22.38 -20.76 14.41
C TYR A 247 -23.03 -22.04 13.89
N VAL A 248 -22.31 -22.89 13.16
CA VAL A 248 -22.79 -24.24 12.81
C VAL A 248 -23.05 -25.06 14.08
N ASN A 249 -22.12 -25.05 15.04
CA ASN A 249 -22.30 -25.77 16.29
C ASN A 249 -23.45 -25.20 17.13
N ALA A 250 -23.57 -23.86 17.22
CA ALA A 250 -24.70 -23.21 17.90
C ALA A 250 -26.05 -23.53 17.23
N ARG A 251 -26.10 -23.55 15.89
CA ARG A 251 -27.30 -23.90 15.13
C ARG A 251 -27.71 -25.35 15.36
N GLU A 252 -26.77 -26.28 15.31
CA GLU A 252 -27.07 -27.72 15.35
C GLU A 252 -27.16 -28.30 16.76
N LYS A 253 -26.81 -27.54 17.81
CA LYS A 253 -26.67 -28.04 19.19
C LYS A 253 -25.80 -29.31 19.25
N LYS A 254 -24.70 -29.32 18.50
CA LYS A 254 -23.75 -30.45 18.45
C LYS A 254 -23.07 -30.62 19.81
N GLY A 255 -23.60 -31.47 20.68
CA GLY A 255 -23.13 -31.61 22.07
C GLY A 255 -21.65 -31.96 22.30
N ASN A 256 -20.88 -32.34 21.26
CA ASN A 256 -19.46 -32.69 21.39
C ASN A 256 -18.49 -31.56 20.95
N ASN A 257 -18.92 -30.59 20.13
CA ASN A 257 -18.13 -29.42 19.67
C ASN A 257 -16.65 -29.72 19.27
N LYS A 258 -16.32 -30.94 18.83
CA LYS A 258 -14.93 -31.42 18.78
C LYS A 258 -14.08 -30.63 17.77
N GLU A 259 -14.65 -30.34 16.60
CA GLU A 259 -14.00 -29.56 15.54
C GLU A 259 -13.77 -28.12 15.96
N LEU A 260 -14.76 -27.49 16.59
CA LEU A 260 -14.62 -26.15 17.16
C LEU A 260 -13.58 -26.12 18.29
N LYS A 261 -13.57 -27.13 19.17
CA LYS A 261 -12.62 -27.24 20.29
C LYS A 261 -11.17 -27.40 19.84
N ALA A 262 -10.94 -27.91 18.62
CA ALA A 262 -9.60 -28.07 18.05
C ALA A 262 -8.90 -26.73 17.80
N TYR A 263 -9.63 -25.63 17.60
CA TYR A 263 -9.06 -24.29 17.39
C TYR A 263 -8.34 -23.73 18.63
N PHE A 264 -8.54 -24.30 19.82
CA PHE A 264 -8.13 -23.71 21.09
C PHE A 264 -6.98 -24.47 21.79
N ALA A 265 -6.11 -25.15 21.04
CA ALA A 265 -4.85 -25.78 21.52
C ALA A 265 -4.94 -26.54 22.88
N ASN A 266 -6.06 -27.23 23.15
CA ASN A 266 -6.35 -27.89 24.43
C ASN A 266 -6.39 -26.98 25.69
N ASP A 267 -6.53 -25.67 25.53
CA ASP A 267 -6.76 -24.75 26.64
C ASP A 267 -8.18 -24.97 27.23
N LYS A 268 -8.22 -25.68 28.36
CA LYS A 268 -9.46 -26.00 29.07
C LYS A 268 -10.23 -24.76 29.55
N LYS A 269 -9.55 -23.64 29.86
CA LYS A 269 -10.22 -22.41 30.29
C LYS A 269 -10.88 -21.75 29.10
N LEU A 270 -10.19 -21.67 27.97
CA LEU A 270 -10.70 -21.11 26.73
C LEU A 270 -11.86 -21.95 26.18
N GLN A 271 -11.74 -23.28 26.18
CA GLN A 271 -12.83 -24.18 25.80
C GLN A 271 -14.09 -23.98 26.65
N LYS A 272 -13.96 -23.82 27.98
CA LYS A 272 -15.11 -23.49 28.85
C LYS A 272 -15.73 -22.13 28.50
N LYS A 273 -14.92 -21.16 28.13
CA LYS A 273 -15.38 -19.83 27.69
C LYS A 273 -16.17 -19.92 26.38
N VAL A 274 -15.69 -20.74 25.44
CA VAL A 274 -16.37 -21.04 24.18
C VAL A 274 -17.71 -21.74 24.44
N ASP A 275 -17.72 -22.78 25.27
CA ASP A 275 -18.94 -23.51 25.64
C ASP A 275 -19.99 -22.56 26.27
N LYS A 276 -19.55 -21.60 27.11
CA LYS A 276 -20.42 -20.54 27.64
C LYS A 276 -21.02 -19.68 26.52
N TYR A 277 -20.21 -19.16 25.60
CA TYR A 277 -20.70 -18.30 24.52
C TYR A 277 -21.59 -19.05 23.53
N LEU A 278 -21.32 -20.33 23.28
CA LEU A 278 -22.21 -21.19 22.50
C LEU A 278 -23.57 -21.27 23.16
N LYS A 279 -23.64 -21.57 24.46
CA LYS A 279 -24.91 -21.64 25.20
C LYS A 279 -25.67 -20.31 25.14
N GLU A 280 -25.00 -19.19 25.36
CA GLU A 280 -25.62 -17.85 25.24
C GLU A 280 -26.15 -17.57 23.82
N THR A 281 -25.50 -18.11 22.78
CA THR A 281 -25.95 -18.01 21.39
C THR A 281 -27.11 -18.97 21.11
N GLU A 282 -27.07 -20.18 21.65
CA GLU A 282 -28.17 -21.15 21.57
C GLU A 282 -29.43 -20.61 22.26
N GLU A 283 -29.33 -19.90 23.37
CA GLU A 283 -30.47 -19.24 24.04
C GLU A 283 -31.10 -18.11 23.20
N VAL A 284 -30.34 -17.55 22.25
CA VAL A 284 -30.87 -16.61 21.25
C VAL A 284 -31.63 -17.36 20.16
N LEU A 285 -31.01 -18.40 19.59
CA LEU A 285 -31.54 -19.17 18.46
C LEU A 285 -32.76 -20.01 18.87
N TYR A 286 -32.70 -20.64 20.03
CA TYR A 286 -33.72 -21.52 20.57
C TYR A 286 -34.54 -20.78 21.64
N TRP A 287 -35.82 -20.61 21.37
CA TRP A 287 -36.73 -19.93 22.30
C TRP A 287 -37.10 -20.85 23.47
N PRO A 288 -37.33 -20.27 24.68
CA PRO A 288 -37.72 -21.06 25.84
C PRO A 288 -39.04 -21.79 25.59
N GLU A 289 -39.09 -23.06 25.99
CA GLU A 289 -40.21 -24.01 25.94
C GLU A 289 -41.43 -23.47 26.73
N THR A 290 -42.13 -22.48 26.16
CA THR A 290 -43.21 -21.73 26.83
C THR A 290 -44.61 -22.12 26.36
N LYS A 291 -44.70 -22.95 25.32
CA LYS A 291 -45.93 -23.63 24.87
C LYS A 291 -45.57 -25.12 24.88
N ASN A 292 -46.47 -26.03 25.28
CA ASN A 292 -46.30 -27.51 25.39
C ASN A 292 -45.76 -28.19 24.11
N ILE A 293 -44.55 -27.85 23.71
CA ILE A 293 -43.95 -28.10 22.42
C ILE A 293 -42.57 -28.62 22.73
N ASP A 294 -42.36 -29.90 22.44
CA ASP A 294 -41.22 -30.63 22.96
C ASP A 294 -39.88 -30.17 22.34
N LYS A 295 -39.88 -29.65 21.10
CA LYS A 295 -38.63 -29.27 20.39
C LYS A 295 -38.82 -28.18 19.34
N TYR A 296 -37.89 -27.21 19.33
CA TYR A 296 -37.62 -26.31 18.21
C TYR A 296 -36.31 -26.71 17.53
N SER A 297 -36.22 -26.53 16.21
CA SER A 297 -35.01 -26.66 15.41
C SER A 297 -34.76 -25.37 14.61
N VAL A 298 -33.50 -25.00 14.38
CA VAL A 298 -33.15 -23.81 13.60
C VAL A 298 -33.12 -24.15 12.11
N VAL A 299 -34.20 -23.81 11.41
CA VAL A 299 -34.40 -24.14 9.99
C VAL A 299 -33.72 -23.18 9.03
N SER A 300 -33.55 -21.91 9.43
CA SER A 300 -32.79 -20.91 8.68
C SER A 300 -31.85 -20.13 9.59
N PHE A 301 -30.65 -19.86 9.08
CA PHE A 301 -29.65 -18.99 9.69
C PHE A 301 -28.87 -18.32 8.57
N GLU A 302 -28.98 -17.00 8.47
CA GLU A 302 -28.33 -16.22 7.42
C GLU A 302 -27.50 -15.11 8.07
N PRO A 303 -26.15 -15.23 8.08
CA PRO A 303 -25.31 -14.11 8.44
C PRO A 303 -25.36 -13.06 7.31
N GLY A 304 -25.67 -11.83 7.66
CA GLY A 304 -25.55 -10.69 6.77
C GLY A 304 -24.08 -10.31 6.51
N GLU A 305 -23.86 -9.11 6.01
CA GLU A 305 -22.52 -8.59 5.73
C GLU A 305 -21.65 -8.61 7.00
N MET A 306 -20.49 -9.27 6.90
CA MET A 306 -19.51 -9.33 7.98
C MET A 306 -18.44 -8.26 7.79
N LYS A 307 -18.37 -7.33 8.74
CA LYS A 307 -17.29 -6.33 8.78
C LYS A 307 -16.13 -6.88 9.58
N HIS A 308 -14.99 -7.03 8.91
CA HIS A 308 -13.75 -7.53 9.49
C HIS A 308 -12.76 -6.39 9.73
N GLN A 309 -12.14 -6.38 10.91
CA GLN A 309 -10.99 -5.54 11.22
C GLN A 309 -9.95 -6.38 11.97
N SER A 310 -8.68 -6.31 11.53
CA SER A 310 -7.55 -6.91 12.23
C SER A 310 -6.62 -5.82 12.75
N VAL A 311 -6.06 -6.04 13.94
CA VAL A 311 -5.09 -5.14 14.59
C VAL A 311 -3.94 -5.98 15.13
N TYR A 312 -2.71 -5.62 14.78
CA TYR A 312 -1.53 -6.17 15.44
C TYR A 312 -1.30 -5.42 16.75
N ASN A 313 -1.10 -6.17 17.82
CA ASN A 313 -0.71 -5.66 19.12
C ASN A 313 0.79 -5.98 19.29
N ASN A 314 1.56 -5.01 19.80
CA ASN A 314 3.02 -5.09 19.93
C ASN A 314 3.53 -6.15 20.94
N ASP A 315 2.68 -7.10 21.35
CA ASP A 315 2.95 -8.25 22.20
C ASP A 315 2.86 -9.58 21.42
N ASN A 316 3.10 -9.55 20.11
CA ASN A 316 2.94 -10.68 19.17
C ASN A 316 1.52 -11.24 19.13
N THR A 317 0.51 -10.42 19.42
CA THR A 317 -0.89 -10.82 19.30
C THR A 317 -1.61 -10.05 18.20
N PHE A 318 -2.62 -10.69 17.62
CA PHE A 318 -3.48 -10.11 16.60
C PHE A 318 -4.91 -10.18 17.10
N THR A 319 -5.58 -9.03 17.13
CA THR A 319 -7.00 -8.94 17.47
C THR A 319 -7.81 -8.82 16.19
N VAL A 320 -8.71 -9.77 15.97
CA VAL A 320 -9.66 -9.75 14.86
C VAL A 320 -11.05 -9.48 15.40
N THR A 321 -11.74 -8.48 14.86
CA THR A 321 -13.11 -8.15 15.23
C THR A 321 -14.03 -8.32 14.04
N TYR A 322 -15.10 -9.06 14.26
CA TYR A 322 -16.22 -9.23 13.35
C TYR A 322 -17.45 -8.56 13.93
N ASP A 323 -18.04 -7.66 13.15
CA ASP A 323 -19.33 -7.03 13.44
C ASP A 323 -20.31 -7.44 12.32
N PHE A 324 -21.41 -8.11 12.67
CA PHE A 324 -22.41 -8.55 11.71
C PHE A 324 -23.81 -8.71 12.36
N VAL A 325 -24.81 -8.83 11.51
CA VAL A 325 -26.19 -9.13 11.91
C VAL A 325 -26.57 -10.44 11.26
N TYR A 326 -27.13 -11.38 12.01
CA TYR A 326 -27.73 -12.59 11.45
C TYR A 326 -29.23 -12.61 11.69
N THR A 327 -29.97 -13.17 10.74
CA THR A 327 -31.36 -13.56 10.91
C THR A 327 -31.45 -15.05 11.17
N TYR A 328 -32.48 -15.46 11.90
CA TYR A 328 -32.71 -16.87 12.18
C TYR A 328 -34.21 -17.16 12.23
N VAL A 329 -34.56 -18.40 11.88
CA VAL A 329 -35.91 -18.94 12.05
C VAL A 329 -35.80 -20.28 12.74
N SER A 330 -36.57 -20.43 13.81
CA SER A 330 -36.70 -21.68 14.55
C SER A 330 -38.12 -22.19 14.42
N SER A 331 -38.28 -23.47 14.09
CA SER A 331 -39.60 -24.09 13.97
C SER A 331 -39.71 -25.39 14.75
N THR A 332 -40.93 -25.75 15.10
CA THR A 332 -41.24 -27.04 15.71
C THR A 332 -41.27 -28.13 14.63
N ASP A 333 -41.10 -29.38 15.06
CA ASP A 333 -41.60 -30.50 14.26
C ASP A 333 -43.13 -30.40 14.14
N THR A 334 -43.72 -31.05 13.14
CA THR A 334 -45.19 -31.12 13.02
C THR A 334 -45.75 -31.80 14.26
N ALA A 335 -46.52 -31.06 15.07
CA ALA A 335 -47.10 -31.60 16.29
C ALA A 335 -48.16 -32.65 15.93
N ILE A 336 -47.98 -33.90 16.37
CA ILE A 336 -48.87 -35.04 16.05
C ILE A 336 -50.32 -34.78 16.51
N TYR A 337 -50.50 -33.95 17.56
CA TYR A 337 -51.79 -33.69 18.18
C TYR A 337 -52.52 -32.43 17.67
N THR A 338 -51.86 -31.53 16.93
CA THR A 338 -52.51 -30.34 16.34
C THR A 338 -52.29 -30.15 14.84
N SER A 339 -51.36 -30.90 14.23
CA SER A 339 -50.91 -30.71 12.84
C SER A 339 -50.34 -29.32 12.51
N TYR A 340 -50.12 -28.46 13.51
CA TYR A 340 -49.51 -27.14 13.31
C TYR A 340 -47.98 -27.20 13.42
N VAL A 341 -47.32 -26.33 12.66
CA VAL A 341 -45.90 -26.01 12.79
C VAL A 341 -45.83 -24.58 13.31
N TYR A 342 -45.20 -24.38 14.47
CA TYR A 342 -44.92 -23.05 14.97
C TYR A 342 -43.55 -22.62 14.50
N SER A 343 -43.45 -21.43 13.90
CA SER A 343 -42.18 -20.83 13.47
C SER A 343 -42.00 -19.46 14.11
N ILE A 344 -40.83 -19.20 14.67
CA ILE A 344 -40.47 -17.92 15.25
C ILE A 344 -39.15 -17.47 14.65
N GLY A 345 -39.17 -16.28 14.07
CA GLY A 345 -38.00 -15.62 13.53
C GLY A 345 -37.44 -14.53 14.44
N GLY A 346 -36.21 -14.12 14.20
CA GLY A 346 -35.61 -12.97 14.83
C GLY A 346 -34.32 -12.55 14.14
N SER A 347 -33.73 -11.46 14.62
CA SER A 347 -32.39 -11.04 14.22
C SER A 347 -31.52 -10.77 15.43
N CYS A 348 -30.20 -10.92 15.27
CA CYS A 348 -29.25 -10.64 16.33
C CYS A 348 -28.07 -9.86 15.78
N LYS A 349 -27.71 -8.77 16.47
CA LYS A 349 -26.46 -8.07 16.20
C LYS A 349 -25.35 -8.72 17.02
N THR A 350 -24.30 -9.16 16.35
CA THR A 350 -23.15 -9.79 16.98
C THR A 350 -21.90 -8.97 16.78
N LYS A 351 -21.12 -8.86 17.86
CA LYS A 351 -19.70 -8.53 17.82
C LYS A 351 -18.90 -9.70 18.35
N MET A 352 -18.05 -10.29 17.52
CA MET A 352 -17.10 -11.34 17.91
C MET A 352 -15.68 -10.80 17.81
N THR A 353 -14.90 -10.99 18.87
CA THR A 353 -13.48 -10.61 18.91
C THR A 353 -12.65 -11.85 19.18
N LEU A 354 -11.70 -12.13 18.29
CA LEU A 354 -10.75 -13.23 18.36
C LEU A 354 -9.36 -12.64 18.63
N THR A 355 -8.61 -13.24 19.54
CA THR A 355 -7.21 -12.88 19.77
C THR A 355 -6.34 -14.07 19.42
N TYR A 356 -5.43 -13.86 18.47
CA TYR A 356 -4.43 -14.84 18.09
C TYR A 356 -3.08 -14.44 18.66
N THR A 357 -2.30 -15.41 19.10
CA THR A 357 -0.90 -15.23 19.43
C THR A 357 -0.05 -15.88 18.35
N LEU A 358 0.96 -15.17 17.90
CA LEU A 358 1.99 -15.69 17.03
C LEU A 358 3.04 -16.42 17.88
N ASN A 359 3.18 -17.71 17.66
CA ASN A 359 4.15 -18.55 18.36
C ASN A 359 5.56 -18.45 17.75
N GLU A 360 6.58 -18.88 18.49
CA GLU A 360 7.98 -18.94 18.01
C GLU A 360 8.13 -19.84 16.77
N ASP A 361 7.35 -20.92 16.71
CA ASP A 361 7.28 -21.85 15.56
C ASP A 361 6.46 -21.30 14.39
N GLN A 362 6.05 -20.03 14.48
CA GLN A 362 5.45 -19.25 13.40
C GLN A 362 4.03 -19.70 13.08
N THR A 363 3.40 -20.44 13.98
CA THR A 363 1.98 -20.78 13.95
C THR A 363 1.12 -19.74 14.67
N LEU A 364 -0.11 -19.53 14.19
CA LEU A 364 -1.11 -18.72 14.86
C LEU A 364 -1.96 -19.61 15.76
N THR A 365 -1.99 -19.29 17.05
CA THR A 365 -2.89 -19.97 18.01
C THR A 365 -3.95 -18.99 18.48
N LEU A 366 -5.22 -19.40 18.44
CA LEU A 366 -6.31 -18.63 19.02
C LEU A 366 -6.26 -18.73 20.54
N THR A 367 -5.98 -17.61 21.20
CA THR A 367 -5.74 -17.52 22.66
C THR A 367 -6.85 -16.81 23.41
N ASP A 368 -7.71 -16.04 22.73
CA ASP A 368 -8.95 -15.54 23.33
C ASP A 368 -10.11 -15.45 22.34
N ILE A 369 -11.33 -15.53 22.90
CA ILE A 369 -12.59 -15.28 22.21
C ILE A 369 -13.47 -14.40 23.11
N LYS A 370 -14.17 -13.44 22.51
CA LYS A 370 -15.26 -12.69 23.14
C LYS A 370 -16.43 -12.60 22.17
N VAL A 371 -17.61 -13.02 22.60
CA VAL A 371 -18.85 -12.90 21.83
C VAL A 371 -19.80 -11.97 22.56
N LYS A 372 -20.37 -11.00 21.85
CA LYS A 372 -21.42 -10.13 22.36
C LYS A 372 -22.60 -10.19 21.41
N ASN A 373 -23.68 -10.81 21.87
CA ASN A 373 -24.94 -10.91 21.15
C ASN A 373 -25.92 -9.87 21.70
N LYS A 374 -26.52 -9.08 20.81
CA LYS A 374 -27.63 -8.18 21.12
C LYS A 374 -28.84 -8.62 20.31
N ASN A 375 -29.65 -9.45 20.96
CA ASN A 375 -30.85 -10.02 20.35
C ASN A 375 -31.89 -8.93 20.05
N GLN A 376 -32.46 -8.98 18.86
CA GLN A 376 -33.57 -8.14 18.41
C GLN A 376 -34.73 -9.09 18.10
N LYS A 377 -35.40 -9.52 19.18
CA LYS A 377 -36.55 -10.41 19.09
C LYS A 377 -37.74 -9.64 18.53
N GLU A 378 -38.25 -10.08 17.38
CA GLU A 378 -39.61 -9.76 16.97
C GLU A 378 -40.53 -10.83 17.58
N LYS A 379 -41.62 -10.42 18.25
CA LYS A 379 -42.65 -11.38 18.66
C LYS A 379 -43.39 -11.77 17.39
N GLY A 380 -43.24 -13.02 16.94
CA GLY A 380 -44.00 -13.55 15.82
C GLY A 380 -45.51 -13.55 16.10
N GLU A 381 -46.29 -13.28 15.07
CA GLU A 381 -47.76 -13.43 15.06
C GLU A 381 -48.13 -14.93 15.07
N ASP A 382 -49.22 -15.25 15.77
CA ASP A 382 -49.70 -16.61 16.08
C ASP A 382 -50.23 -17.41 14.87
#